data_AF-A0A7S2E727-F1
#
_entry.id   AF-A0A7S2E727-F1
#
_cell.length_a   1.000
_cell.length_b   1.000
_cell.length_c   1.000
_cell.angle_alpha   90.00
_cell.angle_beta   90.00
_cell.angle_gamma   90.00
#
_symmetry.space_group_name_H-M   'P 1'
#
loop_
_entity.id
_entity.type
_entity.pdbx_description
1 polymer ?
#
loop_
_entity_poly.entity_id
_entity_poly.type
_entity_poly.pdbx_seq_one_letter_code
_entity_poly.pdbx_strand_id
1 'polypeptide(L)'
;MTEMSSSSSPSSDEMIELARRLLDLAADVIAENAPHVRAIVAETTELVFCPRAVAKQLALAVALETGALTLEQLQRAFHAVSSNFSTRSRLIRQLLREQSTAATQDEWMDLAERIDNVQGNDAWRSDPHCPLYESDRISSRIDEFVHLMRRRDIFDLMFTLRGGIARNKFGLLHEGLFSKAMAGSKVLVETYHNVVCAALDFVCDAPVSPRDGPIPTEARLAFFNETRHSYGRSALLLSGGAALGFYHAGVIKALMLNGLLPRVMGGASAGSIVCAMIATRTDEECMRDLFQARGTTAPGHSGALKFNFFRPHETERQATKRERLRKRESTLKSDIKDSFRNSAGMLSDARRTVHVFFPAGLRQGAA
;
A
#
# COMPACT_ATOMS: atom_id res chain seq x y z
N MET A 1 5.06 -5.70 -123.68
CA MET A 1 3.64 -5.97 -123.42
C MET A 1 3.57 -7.05 -122.35
N THR A 2 3.01 -6.88 -121.16
CA THR A 2 2.38 -5.73 -120.51
C THR A 2 2.32 -6.11 -119.01
N GLU A 3 2.83 -5.20 -118.17
CA GLU A 3 2.46 -4.87 -116.80
C GLU A 3 2.27 -5.97 -115.73
N MET A 4 3.22 -5.98 -114.78
CA MET A 4 3.03 -6.45 -113.41
C MET A 4 2.03 -5.54 -112.68
N SER A 5 0.94 -6.13 -112.19
CA SER A 5 -0.06 -5.50 -111.33
C SER A 5 0.50 -5.21 -109.94
N SER A 6 0.60 -3.93 -109.59
CA SER A 6 1.04 -3.42 -108.30
C SER A 6 -0.03 -3.57 -107.22
N SER A 7 0.40 -4.01 -106.04
CA SER A 7 -0.38 -4.07 -104.80
C SER A 7 -0.74 -2.67 -104.30
N SER A 8 -2.03 -2.34 -104.24
CA SER A 8 -2.52 -1.10 -103.64
C SER A 8 -2.59 -1.22 -102.12
N SER A 9 -1.84 -0.38 -101.41
CA SER A 9 -1.98 -0.14 -99.97
C SER A 9 -3.41 0.32 -99.63
N PRO A 10 -4.00 -0.14 -98.52
CA PRO A 10 -5.35 0.28 -98.12
C PRO A 10 -5.37 1.78 -97.88
N SER A 11 -6.45 2.43 -98.30
CA SER A 11 -6.59 3.88 -98.19
C SER A 11 -6.73 4.32 -96.72
N SER A 12 -6.28 5.53 -96.39
CA SER A 12 -6.27 6.07 -95.02
C SER A 12 -7.64 6.00 -94.33
N ASP A 13 -8.72 6.06 -95.09
CA ASP A 13 -10.09 6.01 -94.57
C ASP A 13 -10.51 4.59 -94.13
N GLU A 14 -10.05 3.54 -94.81
CA GLU A 14 -10.34 2.14 -94.41
C GLU A 14 -9.64 1.77 -93.10
N MET A 15 -8.43 2.28 -92.88
CA MET A 15 -7.68 2.09 -91.64
C MET A 15 -8.34 2.83 -90.45
N ILE A 16 -8.90 4.02 -90.69
CA ILE A 16 -9.61 4.79 -89.65
C ILE A 16 -10.94 4.11 -89.28
N GLU A 17 -11.65 3.56 -90.26
CA GLU A 17 -12.91 2.85 -90.04
C GLU A 17 -12.69 1.51 -89.29
N LEU A 18 -11.63 0.77 -89.62
CA LEU A 18 -11.25 -0.44 -88.90
C LEU A 18 -10.86 -0.12 -87.44
N ALA A 19 -10.10 0.96 -87.24
CA ALA A 19 -9.70 1.41 -85.91
C ALA A 19 -10.92 1.82 -85.06
N ARG A 20 -11.89 2.53 -85.65
CA ARG A 20 -13.17 2.85 -84.97
C ARG A 20 -13.93 1.61 -84.58
N ARG A 21 -14.11 0.65 -85.50
CA ARG A 21 -14.83 -0.60 -85.20
C ARG A 21 -14.17 -1.42 -84.11
N LEU A 22 -12.84 -1.46 -84.08
CA LEU A 22 -12.10 -2.14 -83.00
C LEU A 22 -12.22 -1.42 -81.66
N LEU A 23 -12.26 -0.08 -81.67
CA LEU A 23 -12.49 0.73 -80.47
C LEU A 23 -13.91 0.57 -79.94
N ASP A 24 -14.90 0.56 -80.82
CA ASP A 24 -16.31 0.35 -80.44
C ASP A 24 -16.51 -1.08 -79.92
N LEU A 25 -15.93 -2.10 -80.57
CA LEU A 25 -15.99 -3.48 -80.09
C LEU A 25 -15.27 -3.66 -78.73
N ALA A 26 -14.14 -2.98 -78.52
CA ALA A 26 -13.46 -2.98 -77.23
C ALA A 26 -14.27 -2.25 -76.16
N ALA A 27 -14.91 -1.14 -76.50
CA ALA A 27 -15.77 -0.38 -75.59
C ALA A 27 -17.01 -1.20 -75.19
N ASP A 28 -17.63 -1.90 -76.13
CA ASP A 28 -18.79 -2.76 -75.88
C ASP A 28 -18.42 -3.94 -74.99
N VAL A 29 -17.31 -4.63 -75.25
CA VAL A 29 -16.82 -5.74 -74.41
C VAL A 29 -16.47 -5.27 -72.99
N ILE A 30 -15.91 -4.07 -72.84
CA ILE A 30 -15.62 -3.48 -71.53
C ILE A 30 -16.91 -3.09 -70.81
N ALA A 31 -17.89 -2.52 -71.51
CA ALA A 31 -19.18 -2.14 -70.95
C ALA A 31 -19.99 -3.37 -70.49
N GLU A 32 -19.96 -4.46 -71.24
CA GLU A 32 -20.65 -5.72 -70.92
C GLU A 32 -20.04 -6.40 -69.67
N ASN A 33 -18.71 -6.34 -69.51
CA ASN A 33 -17.99 -6.99 -68.41
C ASN A 33 -17.75 -6.10 -67.18
N ALA A 34 -17.94 -4.77 -67.30
CA ALA A 34 -17.81 -3.81 -66.21
C ALA A 34 -18.61 -4.16 -64.93
N PRO A 35 -19.88 -4.64 -64.99
CA PRO A 35 -20.61 -5.01 -63.78
C PRO A 35 -20.03 -6.24 -63.07
N HIS A 36 -19.50 -7.22 -63.82
CA HIS A 36 -18.85 -8.40 -63.23
C HIS A 36 -17.50 -8.06 -62.59
N VAL A 37 -16.69 -7.22 -63.24
CA VAL A 37 -15.41 -6.75 -62.66
C VAL A 37 -15.66 -5.94 -61.39
N ARG A 38 -16.67 -5.07 -61.37
CA ARG A 38 -17.05 -4.32 -60.16
C ARG A 38 -17.51 -5.23 -59.02
N ALA A 39 -18.28 -6.28 -59.31
CA ALA A 39 -18.73 -7.23 -58.29
C ALA A 39 -17.55 -7.99 -57.67
N ILE A 40 -16.64 -8.51 -58.50
CA ILE A 40 -15.45 -9.25 -58.04
C ILE A 40 -14.53 -8.34 -57.22
N VAL A 41 -14.30 -7.10 -57.66
CA VAL A 41 -13.49 -6.12 -56.93
C VAL A 41 -14.14 -5.74 -55.60
N ALA A 42 -15.45 -5.55 -55.55
CA ALA A 42 -16.16 -5.24 -54.30
C ALA A 42 -16.08 -6.41 -53.30
N GLU A 43 -16.27 -7.64 -53.76
CA GLU A 43 -16.25 -8.85 -52.93
C GLU A 43 -14.84 -9.17 -52.41
N THR A 44 -13.81 -9.04 -53.26
CA THR A 44 -12.41 -9.19 -52.83
C THR A 44 -11.96 -8.07 -51.87
N THR A 45 -12.46 -6.84 -52.06
CA THR A 45 -12.16 -5.73 -51.13
C THR A 45 -12.79 -5.95 -49.76
N GLU A 46 -14.03 -6.47 -49.66
CA GLU A 46 -14.66 -6.81 -48.37
C GLU A 46 -13.95 -7.98 -47.66
N LEU A 47 -13.36 -8.91 -48.42
CA LEU A 47 -12.68 -10.08 -47.86
C LEU A 47 -11.25 -9.76 -47.38
N VAL A 48 -10.55 -8.84 -48.06
CA VAL A 48 -9.16 -8.45 -47.73
C VAL A 48 -9.09 -7.42 -46.59
N PHE A 49 -10.05 -6.49 -46.49
CA PHE A 49 -9.93 -5.33 -45.60
C PHE A 49 -10.68 -5.38 -44.26
N CYS A 50 -11.30 -6.53 -43.93
CA CYS A 50 -11.94 -6.93 -42.65
C CYS A 50 -13.42 -7.30 -42.86
N PRO A 51 -13.79 -8.60 -42.73
CA PRO A 51 -15.18 -9.03 -42.85
C PRO A 51 -16.04 -8.29 -41.82
N ARG A 52 -17.17 -7.72 -42.24
CA ARG A 52 -18.08 -6.97 -41.36
C ARG A 52 -18.48 -7.72 -40.08
N ALA A 53 -18.47 -9.05 -40.11
CA ALA A 53 -18.68 -9.90 -38.94
C ALA A 53 -17.55 -9.81 -37.90
N VAL A 54 -16.29 -9.83 -38.35
CA VAL A 54 -15.09 -9.74 -37.49
C VAL A 54 -14.97 -8.34 -36.89
N ALA A 55 -15.23 -7.29 -37.68
CA ALA A 55 -15.25 -5.91 -37.19
C ALA A 55 -16.31 -5.71 -36.07
N LYS A 56 -17.50 -6.29 -36.23
CA LYS A 56 -18.56 -6.24 -35.21
C LYS A 56 -18.17 -6.98 -33.94
N GLN A 57 -17.53 -8.15 -34.07
CA GLN A 57 -17.07 -8.94 -32.92
C GLN A 57 -15.94 -8.24 -32.15
N LEU A 58 -14.98 -7.64 -32.85
CA LEU A 58 -13.91 -6.85 -32.23
C LEU A 58 -14.44 -5.59 -31.55
N ALA A 59 -15.37 -4.87 -32.19
CA ALA A 59 -16.01 -3.70 -31.59
C ALA A 59 -16.80 -4.08 -30.32
N LEU A 60 -17.50 -5.22 -30.33
CA LEU A 60 -18.20 -5.75 -29.16
C LEU A 60 -17.23 -6.13 -28.03
N ALA A 61 -16.12 -6.79 -28.35
CA ALA A 61 -15.10 -7.16 -27.36
C ALA A 61 -14.47 -5.93 -26.70
N VAL A 62 -14.09 -4.93 -27.49
CA VAL A 62 -13.55 -3.65 -26.99
C VAL A 62 -14.59 -2.91 -26.15
N ALA A 63 -15.86 -2.90 -26.56
CA ALA A 63 -16.94 -2.29 -25.79
C ALA A 63 -17.18 -3.01 -24.45
N LEU A 64 -17.08 -4.33 -24.42
CA LEU A 64 -17.19 -5.14 -23.21
C LEU A 64 -16.02 -4.90 -22.24
N GLU A 65 -14.80 -4.88 -22.76
CA GLU A 65 -13.59 -4.67 -21.95
C GLU A 65 -13.52 -3.23 -21.40
N THR A 66 -13.79 -2.23 -22.24
CA THR A 66 -13.91 -0.83 -21.79
C THR A 66 -15.08 -0.63 -20.84
N GLY A 67 -16.20 -1.33 -21.05
CA GLY A 67 -17.35 -1.38 -20.15
C GLY A 67 -16.99 -1.95 -18.77
N ALA A 68 -16.25 -3.07 -18.73
CA ALA A 68 -15.80 -3.68 -17.48
C ALA A 68 -14.85 -2.75 -16.70
N LEU A 69 -13.86 -2.15 -17.37
CA LEU A 69 -12.92 -1.20 -16.76
C LEU A 69 -13.62 0.06 -16.24
N THR A 70 -14.60 0.59 -16.98
CA THR A 70 -15.37 1.78 -16.55
C THR A 70 -16.28 1.47 -15.37
N LEU A 71 -16.91 0.29 -15.34
CA LEU A 71 -17.68 -0.19 -14.18
C LEU A 71 -16.79 -0.33 -12.94
N GLU A 72 -15.59 -0.91 -13.08
CA GLU A 72 -14.65 -1.05 -11.98
C GLU A 72 -14.18 0.31 -11.45
N GLN A 73 -13.87 1.25 -12.35
CA GLN A 73 -13.53 2.63 -11.98
C GLN A 73 -14.69 3.35 -11.28
N LEU A 74 -15.92 3.19 -11.76
CA LEU A 74 -17.12 3.73 -11.13
C LEU A 74 -17.36 3.14 -9.75
N GLN A 75 -17.17 1.84 -9.56
CA GLN A 75 -17.27 1.20 -8.25
C GLN A 75 -16.22 1.73 -7.28
N ARG A 76 -14.96 1.89 -7.71
CA ARG A 76 -13.90 2.50 -6.88
C ARG A 76 -14.21 3.97 -6.56
N ALA A 77 -14.70 4.74 -7.52
CA ALA A 77 -15.10 6.14 -7.33
C ALA A 77 -16.31 6.24 -6.37
N PHE A 78 -17.29 5.36 -6.51
CA PHE A 78 -18.45 5.27 -5.63
C PHE A 78 -18.05 4.85 -4.21
N HIS A 79 -17.12 3.91 -4.04
CA HIS A 79 -16.55 3.57 -2.74
C HIS A 79 -15.75 4.73 -2.15
N ALA A 80 -14.99 5.48 -2.95
CA ALA A 80 -14.27 6.68 -2.50
C ALA A 80 -15.23 7.81 -2.08
N VAL A 81 -16.33 8.03 -2.80
CA VAL A 81 -17.34 9.06 -2.50
C VAL A 81 -18.23 8.64 -1.32
N SER A 82 -18.68 7.39 -1.27
CA SER A 82 -19.48 6.87 -0.15
C SER A 82 -18.66 6.78 1.13
N SER A 83 -17.39 6.38 1.04
CA SER A 83 -16.48 6.46 2.18
C SER A 83 -16.27 7.90 2.62
N ASN A 84 -16.24 8.90 1.72
CA ASN A 84 -16.13 10.31 2.12
C ASN A 84 -17.30 10.83 2.97
N PHE A 85 -18.49 10.23 2.86
CA PHE A 85 -19.68 10.61 3.64
C PHE A 85 -19.76 9.99 5.04
N SER A 86 -18.98 8.95 5.34
CA SER A 86 -19.03 8.33 6.66
C SER A 86 -18.22 9.12 7.69
N THR A 87 -18.79 9.33 8.89
CA THR A 87 -18.09 9.91 10.05
C THR A 87 -16.77 9.18 10.34
N ARG A 88 -16.75 7.86 10.08
CA ARG A 88 -15.60 6.97 10.22
C ARG A 88 -14.43 7.38 9.33
N SER A 89 -14.66 7.66 8.05
CA SER A 89 -13.57 8.05 7.14
C SER A 89 -13.03 9.45 7.42
N ARG A 90 -13.88 10.36 7.93
CA ARG A 90 -13.41 11.68 8.40
C ARG A 90 -12.47 11.53 9.58
N LEU A 91 -12.82 10.66 10.53
CA LEU A 91 -11.98 10.35 11.68
C LEU A 91 -10.65 9.71 11.25
N ILE A 92 -10.68 8.70 10.37
CA ILE A 92 -9.44 8.07 9.84
C ILE A 92 -8.54 9.12 9.17
N ARG A 93 -9.10 10.01 8.33
CA ARG A 93 -8.31 11.08 7.70
C ARG A 93 -7.73 12.06 8.71
N GLN A 94 -8.44 12.34 9.80
CA GLN A 94 -7.91 13.18 10.88
C GLN A 94 -6.74 12.48 11.58
N LEU A 95 -6.92 11.21 11.97
CA LEU A 95 -5.89 10.42 12.63
C LEU A 95 -4.63 10.26 11.77
N LEU A 96 -4.78 10.00 10.47
CA LEU A 96 -3.65 9.92 9.53
C LEU A 96 -2.89 11.26 9.41
N ARG A 97 -3.60 12.40 9.48
CA ARG A 97 -2.96 13.72 9.51
C ARG A 97 -2.18 13.93 10.79
N GLU A 98 -2.75 13.57 11.94
CA GLU A 98 -2.08 13.63 13.25
C GLU A 98 -0.83 12.72 13.24
N GLN A 99 -0.96 11.50 12.72
CA GLN A 99 0.12 10.52 12.63
C GLN A 99 1.28 10.99 11.75
N SER A 100 0.98 11.68 10.64
CA SER A 100 2.02 12.27 9.77
C SER A 100 2.84 13.38 10.44
N THR A 101 2.34 13.93 11.54
CA THR A 101 3.01 14.97 12.33
C THR A 101 3.60 14.48 13.64
N ALA A 102 3.46 13.18 13.94
CA ALA A 102 3.98 12.59 15.17
C ALA A 102 5.51 12.78 15.28
N ALA A 103 5.96 13.11 16.50
CA ALA A 103 7.36 13.38 16.77
C ALA A 103 8.12 12.15 17.28
N THR A 104 7.42 11.22 17.92
CA THR A 104 7.96 9.99 18.50
C THR A 104 7.31 8.75 17.89
N GLN A 105 8.00 7.62 17.98
CA GLN A 105 7.47 6.34 17.52
C GLN A 105 6.30 5.88 18.40
N ASP A 106 6.35 6.13 19.71
CA ASP A 106 5.22 5.86 20.63
C ASP A 106 3.94 6.61 20.21
N GLU A 107 4.03 7.92 19.95
CA GLU A 107 2.88 8.72 19.49
C GLU A 107 2.35 8.21 18.14
N TRP A 108 3.26 7.84 17.23
CA TRP A 108 2.90 7.26 15.94
C TRP A 108 2.15 5.93 16.10
N MET A 109 2.59 5.10 17.06
CA MET A 109 2.03 3.79 17.38
C MET A 109 0.64 3.91 18.02
N ASP A 110 0.48 4.80 19.00
CA ASP A 110 -0.83 5.09 19.62
C ASP A 110 -1.86 5.51 18.56
N LEU A 111 -1.43 6.32 17.59
CA LEU A 111 -2.28 6.73 16.47
C LEU A 111 -2.54 5.58 15.49
N ALA A 112 -1.57 4.71 15.24
CA ALA A 112 -1.72 3.51 14.42
C ALA A 112 -2.78 2.57 15.02
N GLU A 113 -2.72 2.32 16.33
CA GLU A 113 -3.70 1.50 17.05
C GLU A 113 -5.10 2.10 16.96
N ARG A 114 -5.22 3.41 17.15
CA ARG A 114 -6.51 4.12 16.99
C ARG A 114 -7.05 3.99 15.56
N ILE A 115 -6.20 4.07 14.55
CA ILE A 115 -6.61 3.89 13.14
C ILE A 115 -7.08 2.45 12.92
N ASP A 116 -6.34 1.45 13.41
CA ASP A 116 -6.68 0.03 13.28
C ASP A 116 -7.99 -0.30 14.00
N ASN A 117 -8.22 0.25 15.19
CA ASN A 117 -9.46 0.15 15.93
C ASN A 117 -10.64 0.73 15.15
N VAL A 118 -10.46 1.93 14.58
CA VAL A 118 -11.48 2.54 13.74
C VAL A 118 -11.69 1.74 12.47
N GLN A 119 -10.68 1.09 11.87
CA GLN A 119 -10.82 0.24 10.68
C GLN A 119 -11.35 -1.17 10.97
N GLY A 120 -11.31 -1.61 12.23
CA GLY A 120 -11.66 -2.97 12.64
C GLY A 120 -10.53 -3.97 12.39
N ASN A 121 -9.31 -3.50 12.12
CA ASN A 121 -8.14 -4.35 11.95
C ASN A 121 -7.72 -5.00 13.27
N ASP A 122 -8.04 -4.36 14.40
CA ASP A 122 -7.76 -4.89 15.74
C ASP A 122 -8.49 -6.23 16.02
N ALA A 123 -9.74 -6.35 15.56
CA ALA A 123 -10.47 -7.62 15.60
C ALA A 123 -9.76 -8.71 14.79
N TRP A 124 -9.18 -8.35 13.64
CA TRP A 124 -8.35 -9.28 12.87
C TRP A 124 -7.05 -9.62 13.59
N ARG A 125 -6.38 -8.68 14.27
CA ARG A 125 -5.16 -8.96 15.05
C ARG A 125 -5.45 -9.93 16.20
N SER A 126 -6.59 -9.74 16.86
CA SER A 126 -7.04 -10.51 18.01
C SER A 126 -7.52 -11.92 17.64
N ASP A 127 -8.07 -12.11 16.44
CA ASP A 127 -8.47 -13.44 15.96
C ASP A 127 -7.23 -14.32 15.72
N PRO A 128 -7.06 -15.41 16.49
CA PRO A 128 -5.92 -16.30 16.33
C PRO A 128 -6.01 -17.15 15.06
N HIS A 129 -7.17 -17.28 14.44
CA HIS A 129 -7.32 -18.08 13.23
C HIS A 129 -6.90 -17.27 11.99
N CYS A 130 -6.03 -17.86 11.17
CA CYS A 130 -5.58 -17.25 9.93
C CYS A 130 -5.00 -18.32 9.00
N PRO A 131 -5.33 -18.32 7.70
CA PRO A 131 -4.74 -19.26 6.76
C PRO A 131 -3.24 -19.01 6.48
N LEU A 132 -2.69 -17.87 6.93
CA LEU A 132 -1.32 -17.46 6.65
C LEU A 132 -0.28 -18.11 7.57
N TYR A 133 -0.71 -18.71 8.69
CA TYR A 133 0.17 -19.40 9.64
C TYR A 133 -0.59 -20.49 10.39
N GLU A 134 0.14 -21.43 11.01
CA GLU A 134 -0.47 -22.55 11.74
C GLU A 134 -0.77 -22.19 13.20
N SER A 135 -1.96 -21.64 13.45
CA SER A 135 -2.36 -21.15 14.78
C SER A 135 -2.23 -22.19 15.89
N ASP A 136 -2.69 -23.41 15.63
CA ASP A 136 -2.77 -24.46 16.65
C ASP A 136 -1.39 -24.93 17.10
N ARG A 137 -0.43 -24.97 16.16
CA ARG A 137 0.97 -25.32 16.46
C ARG A 137 1.66 -24.24 17.27
N ILE A 138 1.37 -22.97 16.97
CA ILE A 138 1.93 -21.85 17.73
C ILE A 138 1.39 -21.85 19.15
N SER A 139 0.07 -21.98 19.33
CA SER A 139 -0.55 -22.07 20.65
C SER A 139 -0.01 -23.25 21.45
N SER A 140 0.08 -24.44 20.84
CA SER A 140 0.66 -25.64 21.50
C SER A 140 2.11 -25.40 21.94
N ARG A 141 2.89 -24.67 21.13
CA ARG A 141 4.28 -24.35 21.45
C ARG A 141 4.40 -23.31 22.57
N ILE A 142 3.50 -22.33 22.60
CA ILE A 142 3.41 -21.38 23.72
C ILE A 142 3.13 -22.15 25.02
N ASP A 143 2.15 -23.04 25.00
CA ASP A 143 1.76 -23.84 26.16
C ASP A 143 2.91 -24.74 26.64
N GLU A 144 3.64 -25.37 25.70
CA GLU A 144 4.83 -26.17 25.98
C GLU A 144 5.90 -25.35 26.73
N PHE A 145 6.26 -24.16 26.22
CA PHE A 145 7.24 -23.30 26.87
C PHE A 145 6.78 -22.81 28.25
N VAL A 146 5.52 -22.37 28.36
CA VAL A 146 4.95 -21.91 29.63
C VAL A 146 4.95 -23.04 30.65
N HIS A 147 4.61 -24.26 30.24
CA HIS A 147 4.59 -25.43 31.10
C HIS A 147 5.98 -25.82 31.61
N LEU A 148 6.99 -25.82 30.72
CA LEU A 148 8.38 -26.08 31.09
C LEU A 148 8.93 -25.03 32.07
N MET A 149 8.65 -23.74 31.82
CA MET A 149 9.02 -22.67 32.74
C MET A 149 8.35 -22.81 34.11
N ARG A 150 7.05 -23.14 34.15
CA ARG A 150 6.29 -23.35 35.41
C ARG A 150 6.85 -24.52 36.23
N ARG A 151 7.23 -25.61 35.57
CA ARG A 151 7.86 -26.77 36.22
C ARG A 151 9.32 -26.53 36.60
N ARG A 152 9.92 -25.43 36.12
CA ARG A 152 11.36 -25.13 36.22
C ARG A 152 12.23 -26.23 35.60
N ASP A 153 11.73 -26.86 34.54
CA ASP A 153 12.50 -27.86 33.80
C ASP A 153 13.39 -27.17 32.78
N ILE A 154 14.55 -26.73 33.26
CA ILE A 154 15.46 -25.89 32.46
C ILE A 154 16.14 -26.72 31.36
N PHE A 155 16.45 -27.99 31.61
CA PHE A 155 17.12 -28.84 30.62
C PHE A 155 16.22 -29.13 29.42
N ASP A 156 14.96 -29.51 29.67
CA ASP A 156 14.00 -29.72 28.58
C ASP A 156 13.65 -28.41 27.89
N LEU A 157 13.59 -27.29 28.62
CA LEU A 157 13.41 -25.96 28.02
C LEU A 157 14.55 -25.59 27.08
N MET A 158 15.81 -25.78 27.51
CA MET A 158 16.99 -25.55 26.68
C MET A 158 17.00 -26.45 25.44
N PHE A 159 16.68 -27.74 25.61
CA PHE A 159 16.58 -28.68 24.50
C PHE A 159 15.52 -28.24 23.48
N THR A 160 14.33 -27.89 23.98
CA THR A 160 13.19 -27.46 23.16
C THR A 160 13.48 -26.13 22.46
N LEU A 161 14.12 -25.16 23.12
CA LEU A 161 14.49 -23.89 22.50
C LEU A 161 15.53 -24.07 21.39
N ARG A 162 16.59 -24.85 21.65
CA ARG A 162 17.73 -25.04 20.73
C ARG A 162 17.30 -25.55 19.35
N GLY A 163 16.40 -26.53 19.29
CA GLY A 163 15.86 -27.08 18.04
C GLY A 163 14.50 -26.51 17.64
N GLY A 164 13.85 -25.78 18.54
CA GLY A 164 12.45 -25.38 18.42
C GLY A 164 12.22 -24.02 17.80
N ILE A 165 13.22 -23.13 17.78
CA ILE A 165 13.07 -21.79 17.23
C ILE A 165 13.63 -21.70 15.81
N ALA A 166 12.84 -21.16 14.88
CA ALA A 166 13.27 -20.84 13.53
C ALA A 166 12.49 -19.61 13.04
N ARG A 167 13.08 -18.83 12.14
CA ARG A 167 12.54 -17.51 11.75
C ARG A 167 11.15 -17.58 11.15
N ASN A 168 10.99 -18.36 10.08
CA ASN A 168 9.71 -18.55 9.41
C ASN A 168 9.05 -19.88 9.82
N LYS A 169 9.16 -20.25 11.10
CA LYS A 169 8.50 -21.46 11.59
C LYS A 169 6.99 -21.25 11.51
N PHE A 170 6.24 -22.25 11.08
CA PHE A 170 4.77 -22.21 11.05
C PHE A 170 4.15 -21.04 10.25
N GLY A 171 4.90 -20.38 9.35
CA GLY A 171 4.42 -19.23 8.57
C GLY A 171 4.51 -17.88 9.29
N LEU A 172 5.28 -17.78 10.38
CA LEU A 172 5.42 -16.55 11.18
C LEU A 172 5.91 -15.31 10.42
N LEU A 173 6.61 -15.50 9.28
CA LEU A 173 7.11 -14.41 8.44
C LEU A 173 6.32 -14.23 7.14
N HIS A 174 5.09 -14.75 7.07
CA HIS A 174 4.24 -14.55 5.90
C HIS A 174 3.93 -13.04 5.73
N GLU A 175 4.21 -12.49 4.53
CA GLU A 175 4.12 -11.06 4.23
C GLU A 175 2.74 -10.45 4.53
N GLY A 176 1.66 -11.18 4.22
CA GLY A 176 0.27 -10.76 4.49
C GLY A 176 -0.06 -10.53 5.97
N LEU A 177 0.78 -10.97 6.91
CA LEU A 177 0.63 -10.69 8.33
C LEU A 177 1.04 -9.26 8.70
N PHE A 178 1.89 -8.62 7.89
CA PHE A 178 2.45 -7.29 8.18
C PHE A 178 1.82 -6.17 7.33
N SER A 179 0.86 -6.51 6.47
CA SER A 179 0.25 -5.55 5.53
C SER A 179 -1.17 -5.10 5.95
N LYS A 180 -1.80 -5.77 6.91
CA LYS A 180 -3.23 -5.57 7.20
C LYS A 180 -3.50 -4.57 8.32
N ALA A 181 -2.69 -4.56 9.37
CA ALA A 181 -2.80 -3.61 10.47
C ALA A 181 -1.53 -2.76 10.56
N MET A 182 -1.68 -1.50 10.98
CA MET A 182 -0.57 -0.55 11.06
C MET A 182 0.25 -0.75 12.34
N ALA A 183 -0.43 -1.06 13.46
CA ALA A 183 0.17 -1.17 14.77
C ALA A 183 0.82 -2.55 15.02
N GLY A 184 0.73 -3.51 14.10
CA GLY A 184 1.45 -4.76 14.26
C GLY A 184 0.78 -5.93 13.56
N SER A 185 1.23 -7.12 13.94
CA SER A 185 0.79 -8.38 13.36
C SER A 185 -0.33 -8.99 14.20
N LYS A 186 -0.54 -10.29 14.05
CA LYS A 186 -1.44 -11.08 14.88
C LYS A 186 -0.95 -11.15 16.32
N VAL A 187 -1.84 -10.95 17.27
CA VAL A 187 -1.53 -10.98 18.72
C VAL A 187 -0.92 -12.33 19.12
N LEU A 188 -1.37 -13.43 18.52
CA LEU A 188 -0.81 -14.77 18.76
C LEU A 188 0.66 -14.89 18.33
N VAL A 189 1.03 -14.25 17.21
CA VAL A 189 2.41 -14.21 16.71
C VAL A 189 3.29 -13.38 17.65
N GLU A 190 2.81 -12.23 18.10
CA GLU A 190 3.51 -11.38 19.06
C GLU A 190 3.69 -12.10 20.40
N THR A 191 2.63 -12.76 20.89
CA THR A 191 2.65 -13.57 22.13
C THR A 191 3.69 -14.68 22.05
N TYR A 192 3.76 -15.40 20.92
CA TYR A 192 4.77 -16.44 20.72
C TYR A 192 6.19 -15.90 20.87
N HIS A 193 6.52 -14.78 20.22
CA HIS A 193 7.85 -14.18 20.31
C HIS A 193 8.15 -13.71 21.73
N ASN A 194 7.17 -13.10 22.42
CA ASN A 194 7.32 -12.67 23.81
C ASN A 194 7.57 -13.87 24.75
N VAL A 195 6.88 -14.99 24.55
CA VAL A 195 7.09 -16.22 25.33
C VAL A 195 8.46 -16.84 25.05
N VAL A 196 8.94 -16.81 23.81
CA VAL A 196 10.30 -17.25 23.46
C VAL A 196 11.35 -16.37 24.13
N CYS A 197 11.20 -15.04 24.12
CA CYS A 197 12.09 -14.12 24.83
C CYS A 197 12.07 -14.40 26.33
N ALA A 198 10.89 -14.50 26.94
CA ALA A 198 10.73 -14.82 28.35
C ALA A 198 11.36 -16.17 28.72
N ALA A 199 11.28 -17.17 27.84
CA ALA A 199 11.91 -18.47 28.05
C ALA A 199 13.44 -18.40 27.96
N LEU A 200 14.00 -17.61 27.05
CA LEU A 200 15.44 -17.37 26.96
C LEU A 200 15.95 -16.61 28.19
N ASP A 201 15.23 -15.58 28.63
CA ASP A 201 15.54 -14.83 29.85
C ASP A 201 15.43 -15.73 31.09
N PHE A 202 14.41 -16.60 31.14
CA PHE A 202 14.26 -17.59 32.20
C PHE A 202 15.46 -18.54 32.27
N VAL A 203 15.98 -19.02 31.14
CA VAL A 203 17.21 -19.84 31.11
C VAL A 203 18.45 -19.03 31.55
N CYS A 204 18.50 -17.73 31.22
CA CYS A 204 19.59 -16.84 31.62
C CYS A 204 19.61 -16.61 33.14
N ASP A 205 18.45 -16.28 33.70
CA ASP A 205 18.26 -15.86 35.09
C ASP A 205 17.93 -17.01 36.04
N ALA A 206 17.73 -18.22 35.50
CA ALA A 206 17.32 -19.40 36.25
C ALA A 206 18.15 -19.58 37.53
N PRO A 207 17.53 -19.41 38.72
CA PRO A 207 18.20 -19.65 39.98
C PRO A 207 18.36 -21.15 40.19
N VAL A 208 19.50 -21.52 40.79
CA VAL A 208 19.82 -22.89 41.17
C VAL A 208 18.74 -23.40 42.12
N SER A 209 18.00 -24.44 41.72
CA SER A 209 17.11 -25.15 42.64
C SER A 209 17.96 -25.70 43.78
N PRO A 210 17.56 -25.60 45.07
CA PRO A 210 18.36 -26.10 46.18
C PRO A 210 18.69 -27.60 46.13
N ARG A 211 17.98 -28.36 45.28
CA ARG A 211 18.13 -29.81 45.10
C ARG A 211 18.97 -30.19 43.88
N ASP A 212 19.17 -29.29 42.94
CA ASP A 212 19.88 -29.53 41.69
C ASP A 212 21.18 -28.72 41.67
N GLY A 213 22.23 -29.27 41.06
CA GLY A 213 23.46 -28.50 40.85
C GLY A 213 23.20 -27.29 39.95
N PRO A 214 23.93 -26.17 40.13
CA PRO A 214 23.87 -25.06 39.19
C PRO A 214 24.20 -25.55 37.78
N ILE A 215 23.46 -25.09 36.77
CA ILE A 215 23.88 -25.26 35.38
C ILE A 215 25.21 -24.52 35.23
N PRO A 216 26.30 -25.21 34.83
CA PRO A 216 27.58 -24.56 34.63
C PRO A 216 27.46 -23.41 33.62
N THR A 217 28.13 -22.30 33.90
CA THR A 217 28.11 -21.11 33.03
C THR A 217 28.53 -21.46 31.60
N GLU A 218 29.49 -22.38 31.44
CA GLU A 218 29.98 -22.87 30.16
C GLU A 218 28.87 -23.57 29.36
N ALA A 219 28.05 -24.41 30.03
CA ALA A 219 26.93 -25.10 29.39
C ALA A 219 25.85 -24.12 28.93
N ARG A 220 25.59 -23.09 29.75
CA ARG A 220 24.65 -22.01 29.40
C ARG A 220 25.15 -21.19 28.20
N LEU A 221 26.43 -20.82 28.20
CA LEU A 221 27.05 -20.10 27.08
C LEU A 221 27.06 -20.94 25.79
N ALA A 222 27.33 -22.24 25.89
CA ALA A 222 27.26 -23.15 24.74
C ALA A 222 25.85 -23.16 24.15
N PHE A 223 24.81 -23.33 24.99
CA PHE A 223 23.41 -23.29 24.57
C PHE A 223 23.05 -22.00 23.83
N PHE A 224 23.40 -20.82 24.38
CA PHE A 224 23.07 -19.55 23.73
C PHE A 224 23.84 -19.37 22.41
N ASN A 225 25.11 -19.78 22.36
CA ASN A 225 25.88 -19.72 21.12
C ASN A 225 25.26 -20.62 20.05
N GLU A 226 24.98 -21.88 20.36
CA GLU A 226 24.40 -22.84 19.43
C GLU A 226 23.00 -22.42 18.96
N THR A 227 22.16 -21.99 19.89
CA THR A 227 20.81 -21.48 19.60
C THR A 227 20.86 -20.26 18.69
N ARG A 228 21.77 -19.31 18.96
CA ARG A 228 22.01 -18.14 18.11
C ARG A 228 22.54 -18.53 16.73
N HIS A 229 23.41 -19.52 16.64
CA HIS A 229 23.92 -20.02 15.36
C HIS A 229 22.81 -20.66 14.51
N SER A 230 21.93 -21.44 15.15
CA SER A 230 20.77 -22.06 14.49
C SER A 230 19.73 -21.03 14.02
N TYR A 231 19.38 -20.06 14.87
CA TYR A 231 18.39 -19.01 14.55
C TYR A 231 18.93 -17.99 13.52
N GLY A 232 20.24 -17.80 13.50
CA GLY A 232 20.95 -16.84 12.65
C GLY A 232 20.83 -15.39 13.13
N ARG A 233 21.34 -14.46 12.31
CA ARG A 233 21.27 -13.00 12.56
C ARG A 233 20.52 -12.25 11.46
N SER A 234 19.72 -11.26 11.82
CA SER A 234 19.11 -10.36 10.85
C SER A 234 20.18 -9.50 10.17
N ALA A 235 19.95 -9.15 8.91
CA ALA A 235 20.80 -8.26 8.14
C ALA A 235 19.95 -7.18 7.48
N LEU A 236 20.46 -5.95 7.44
CA LEU A 236 19.81 -4.82 6.76
C LEU A 236 20.50 -4.58 5.41
N LEU A 237 19.74 -4.67 4.32
CA LEU A 237 20.24 -4.48 2.96
C LEU A 237 19.66 -3.20 2.36
N LEU A 238 20.52 -2.21 2.12
CA LEU A 238 20.17 -0.89 1.60
C LEU A 238 20.38 -0.85 0.08
N SER A 239 19.29 -0.92 -0.69
CA SER A 239 19.36 -0.90 -2.15
C SER A 239 19.82 0.46 -2.70
N GLY A 240 20.31 0.47 -3.95
CA GLY A 240 20.55 1.71 -4.68
C GLY A 240 19.24 2.42 -5.03
N GLY A 241 19.30 3.74 -5.22
CA GLY A 241 18.13 4.55 -5.57
C GLY A 241 18.44 6.00 -5.96
N ALA A 242 19.69 6.29 -6.37
CA ALA A 242 20.19 7.65 -6.62
C ALA A 242 19.80 8.60 -5.47
N ALA A 243 19.12 9.72 -5.76
CA ALA A 243 18.67 10.69 -4.76
C ALA A 243 17.67 10.12 -3.73
N LEU A 244 16.94 9.04 -4.05
CA LEU A 244 16.03 8.39 -3.10
C LEU A 244 16.78 7.56 -2.06
N GLY A 245 18.07 7.27 -2.26
CA GLY A 245 18.88 6.52 -1.29
C GLY A 245 19.01 7.20 0.08
N PHE A 246 18.73 8.50 0.17
CA PHE A 246 18.72 9.21 1.46
C PHE A 246 17.56 8.80 2.38
N TYR A 247 16.49 8.19 1.86
CA TYR A 247 15.41 7.66 2.72
C TYR A 247 15.91 6.56 3.66
N HIS A 248 16.96 5.83 3.27
CA HIS A 248 17.60 4.83 4.13
C HIS A 248 18.04 5.41 5.48
N ALA A 249 18.47 6.68 5.52
CA ALA A 249 18.88 7.34 6.76
C ALA A 249 17.72 7.47 7.75
N GLY A 250 16.50 7.73 7.27
CA GLY A 250 15.30 7.79 8.11
C GLY A 250 14.94 6.42 8.71
N VAL A 251 15.04 5.36 7.90
CA VAL A 251 14.82 3.98 8.36
C VAL A 251 15.85 3.58 9.41
N ILE A 252 17.13 3.85 9.15
CA ILE A 252 18.21 3.55 10.10
C ILE A 252 18.02 4.32 11.40
N LYS A 253 17.70 5.62 11.33
CA LYS A 253 17.40 6.42 12.52
C LYS A 253 16.29 5.80 13.36
N ALA A 254 15.20 5.37 12.72
CA ALA A 254 14.09 4.74 13.42
C ALA A 254 14.51 3.42 14.07
N LEU A 255 15.28 2.58 13.36
CA LEU A 255 15.81 1.33 13.91
C LEU A 255 16.76 1.58 15.09
N MET A 256 17.66 2.56 14.99
CA MET A 256 18.62 2.90 16.06
C MET A 256 17.91 3.44 17.31
N LEU A 257 16.95 4.35 17.14
CA LEU A 257 16.17 4.90 18.27
C LEU A 257 15.41 3.82 19.07
N ASN A 258 15.09 2.70 18.41
CA ASN A 258 14.40 1.57 19.02
C ASN A 258 15.34 0.42 19.42
N GLY A 259 16.66 0.56 19.22
CA GLY A 259 17.63 -0.52 19.50
C GLY A 259 17.47 -1.76 18.59
N LEU A 260 16.90 -1.58 17.40
CA LEU A 260 16.57 -2.65 16.45
C LEU A 260 17.52 -2.69 15.23
N LEU A 261 18.55 -1.84 15.16
CA LEU A 261 19.46 -1.81 14.01
C LEU A 261 20.27 -3.13 13.93
N PRO A 262 20.17 -3.90 12.83
CA PRO A 262 20.92 -5.14 12.69
C PRO A 262 22.43 -4.90 12.61
N ARG A 263 23.22 -5.76 13.27
CA ARG A 263 24.69 -5.69 13.27
C ARG A 263 25.32 -6.00 11.91
N VAL A 264 24.60 -6.71 11.04
CA VAL A 264 25.05 -7.02 9.69
C VAL A 264 24.33 -6.07 8.75
N MET A 265 25.08 -5.23 8.05
CA MET A 265 24.54 -4.28 7.09
C MET A 265 25.26 -4.43 5.76
N GLY A 266 24.51 -4.23 4.67
CA GLY A 266 25.05 -4.16 3.32
C GLY A 266 24.34 -3.05 2.55
N GLY A 267 25.04 -2.43 1.61
CA GLY A 267 24.46 -1.38 0.78
C GLY A 267 24.99 -1.40 -0.64
N ALA A 268 24.19 -0.90 -1.59
CA ALA A 268 24.57 -0.73 -2.98
C ALA A 268 24.38 0.73 -3.43
N SER A 269 25.36 1.30 -4.15
CA SER A 269 25.32 2.67 -4.68
C SER A 269 25.00 3.70 -3.58
N ALA A 270 23.91 4.46 -3.67
CA ALA A 270 23.51 5.40 -2.62
C ALA A 270 23.35 4.73 -1.23
N GLY A 271 22.89 3.47 -1.19
CA GLY A 271 22.80 2.69 0.05
C GLY A 271 24.15 2.31 0.63
N SER A 272 25.20 2.12 -0.19
CA SER A 272 26.55 1.82 0.33
C SER A 272 27.19 3.03 1.00
N ILE A 273 26.89 4.24 0.52
CA ILE A 273 27.34 5.48 1.16
C ILE A 273 26.73 5.60 2.56
N VAL A 274 25.39 5.46 2.67
CA VAL A 274 24.69 5.49 3.96
C VAL A 274 25.21 4.39 4.89
N CYS A 275 25.36 3.16 4.37
CA CYS A 275 25.89 2.03 5.13
C CYS A 275 27.29 2.33 5.68
N ALA A 276 28.20 2.87 4.87
CA ALA A 276 29.57 3.20 5.28
C ALA A 276 29.62 4.31 6.34
N MET A 277 28.73 5.32 6.23
CA MET A 277 28.63 6.39 7.22
C MET A 277 28.23 5.87 8.60
N ILE A 278 27.28 4.93 8.64
CA ILE A 278 26.77 4.34 9.88
C ILE A 278 27.75 3.29 10.43
N ALA A 279 28.31 2.43 9.58
CA ALA A 279 29.19 1.33 10.00
C ALA A 279 30.57 1.78 10.54
N THR A 280 30.92 3.07 10.44
CA THR A 280 32.19 3.64 10.90
C THR A 280 32.09 4.39 12.22
N ARG A 281 30.92 4.39 12.86
CA ARG A 281 30.59 5.19 14.05
C ARG A 281 29.85 4.37 15.08
N THR A 282 29.91 4.79 16.34
CA THR A 282 29.00 4.27 17.37
C THR A 282 27.60 4.84 17.19
N ASP A 283 26.61 4.26 17.89
CA ASP A 283 25.23 4.73 17.84
C ASP A 283 25.13 6.17 18.35
N GLU A 284 25.87 6.51 19.40
CA GLU A 284 25.92 7.86 19.97
C GLU A 284 26.53 8.88 19.00
N GLU A 285 27.61 8.50 18.32
CA GLU A 285 28.25 9.33 17.30
C GLU A 285 27.33 9.55 16.10
N CYS A 286 26.63 8.51 15.64
CA CYS A 286 25.62 8.64 14.59
C CYS A 286 24.49 9.60 14.99
N MET A 287 23.98 9.47 16.22
CA MET A 287 22.93 10.34 16.71
C MET A 287 23.40 11.80 16.77
N ARG A 288 24.58 12.07 17.32
CA ARG A 288 25.15 13.41 17.44
C ARG A 288 25.48 14.04 16.08
N ASP A 289 26.21 13.31 15.23
CA ASP A 289 26.88 13.87 14.05
C ASP A 289 26.06 13.75 12.76
N LEU A 290 25.09 12.82 12.71
CA LEU A 290 24.21 12.64 11.56
C LEU A 290 22.79 13.12 11.89
N PHE A 291 22.15 12.54 12.89
CA PHE A 291 20.70 12.73 13.08
C PHE A 291 20.31 13.98 13.88
N GLN A 292 21.19 14.47 14.74
CA GLN A 292 21.00 15.66 15.58
C GLN A 292 21.90 16.83 15.19
N ALA A 293 22.66 16.69 14.10
CA ALA A 293 23.57 17.72 13.64
C ALA A 293 22.81 19.02 13.35
N ARG A 294 23.02 20.00 14.24
CA ARG A 294 22.72 21.41 13.98
C ARG A 294 23.69 21.84 12.90
N GLY A 295 23.16 22.06 11.71
CA GLY A 295 23.94 22.38 10.52
C GLY A 295 24.75 23.65 10.70
N THR A 296 25.70 23.82 9.79
CA THR A 296 26.60 24.96 9.76
C THR A 296 25.87 26.25 9.41
N THR A 297 26.39 27.38 9.89
CA THR A 297 25.95 28.75 9.56
C THR A 297 26.48 29.24 8.19
N ALA A 298 26.87 28.32 7.31
CA ALA A 298 27.39 28.67 5.99
C ALA A 298 26.30 29.38 5.15
N PRO A 299 26.64 30.43 4.38
CA PRO A 299 25.68 31.14 3.54
C PRO A 299 24.97 30.18 2.58
N GLY A 300 23.65 30.12 2.63
CA GLY A 300 22.82 29.19 1.84
C GLY A 300 22.47 27.86 2.52
N HIS A 301 22.94 27.63 3.75
CA HIS A 301 22.64 26.42 4.53
C HIS A 301 21.74 26.76 5.72
N SER A 302 20.63 26.03 5.91
CA SER A 302 19.61 26.35 6.92
C SER A 302 19.97 25.91 8.35
N GLY A 303 21.27 25.73 8.67
CA GLY A 303 21.70 25.35 10.02
C GLY A 303 21.14 24.02 10.52
N ALA A 304 20.73 23.10 9.62
CA ALA A 304 20.30 21.74 9.95
C ALA A 304 20.80 20.80 8.84
N LEU A 305 21.41 19.66 9.20
CA LEU A 305 21.58 18.55 8.26
C LEU A 305 20.19 17.99 7.96
N LYS A 306 19.56 18.48 6.88
CA LYS A 306 18.21 18.09 6.51
C LYS A 306 18.23 16.68 5.89
N PHE A 307 18.14 15.65 6.73
CA PHE A 307 17.61 14.36 6.30
C PHE A 307 16.10 14.42 5.94
N ASN A 308 15.46 15.59 6.18
CA ASN A 308 14.07 15.89 5.81
C ASN A 308 14.00 16.50 4.38
N PHE A 309 14.41 15.77 3.36
CA PHE A 309 14.47 16.25 1.96
C PHE A 309 13.11 16.57 1.33
N PHE A 310 12.01 15.98 1.82
CA PHE A 310 10.67 16.07 1.20
C PHE A 310 9.59 16.74 2.05
N ARG A 311 9.95 17.41 3.16
CA ARG A 311 9.02 18.40 3.72
C ARG A 311 9.02 19.61 2.78
N PRO A 312 7.85 20.12 2.32
CA PRO A 312 7.81 21.38 1.60
C PRO A 312 8.59 22.41 2.40
N HIS A 313 9.49 23.14 1.75
CA HIS A 313 10.17 24.26 2.38
C HIS A 313 9.12 25.33 2.70
N GLU A 314 8.46 25.22 3.84
CA GLU A 314 7.60 26.29 4.34
C GLU A 314 8.52 27.47 4.65
N THR A 315 8.47 28.48 3.78
CA THR A 315 9.02 29.79 4.12
C THR A 315 8.29 30.30 5.37
N GLU A 316 8.95 31.05 6.26
CA GLU A 316 8.32 31.58 7.49
C GLU A 316 6.99 32.30 7.22
N ARG A 317 6.85 32.91 6.03
CA ARG A 317 5.61 33.52 5.52
C ARG A 317 4.47 32.52 5.29
N GLN A 318 4.78 31.30 4.83
CA GLN A 318 3.81 30.23 4.63
C GLN A 318 3.41 29.59 5.97
N ALA A 319 4.35 29.43 6.90
CA ALA A 319 4.07 28.94 8.26
C ALA A 319 3.12 29.89 9.01
N THR A 320 3.39 31.20 8.98
CA THR A 320 2.49 32.22 9.57
C THR A 320 1.12 32.26 8.89
N LYS A 321 1.05 32.06 7.57
CA LYS A 321 -0.23 31.98 6.84
C LYS A 321 -1.02 30.73 7.25
N ARG A 322 -0.36 29.58 7.42
CA ARG A 322 -0.98 28.31 7.86
C ARG A 322 -1.45 28.38 9.31
N GLU A 323 -0.68 29.02 10.18
CA GLU A 323 -1.05 29.24 11.57
C GLU A 323 -2.24 30.19 11.69
N ARG A 324 -2.28 31.26 10.90
CA ARG A 324 -3.46 32.15 10.78
C ARG A 324 -4.69 31.40 10.25
N LEU A 325 -4.52 30.52 9.27
CA LEU A 325 -5.61 29.68 8.74
C LEU A 325 -6.10 28.67 9.79
N ARG A 326 -5.21 28.01 10.53
CA ARG A 326 -5.56 27.10 11.64
C ARG A 326 -6.32 27.84 12.74
N LYS A 327 -5.87 29.04 13.12
CA LYS A 327 -6.52 29.87 14.12
C LYS A 327 -7.91 30.34 13.67
N ARG A 328 -8.07 30.59 12.35
CA ARG A 328 -9.36 30.94 11.72
C ARG A 328 -10.30 29.74 11.59
N GLU A 329 -9.78 28.55 11.32
CA GLU A 329 -10.58 27.30 11.36
C GLU A 329 -11.01 26.94 12.77
N SER A 330 -10.18 27.18 13.79
CA SER A 330 -10.57 26.95 15.19
C SER A 330 -11.63 27.95 15.65
N THR A 331 -11.55 29.22 15.24
CA THR A 331 -12.63 30.20 15.48
C THR A 331 -13.90 29.84 14.72
N LEU A 332 -13.81 29.41 13.46
CA LEU A 332 -14.98 28.99 12.71
C LEU A 332 -15.65 27.75 13.34
N LYS A 333 -14.86 26.81 13.89
CA LYS A 333 -15.40 25.66 14.63
C LYS A 333 -16.06 26.07 15.95
N SER A 334 -15.52 27.06 16.68
CA SER A 334 -16.20 27.60 17.87
C SER A 334 -17.48 28.33 17.50
N ASP A 335 -17.46 29.17 16.46
CA ASP A 335 -18.61 29.94 16.00
C ASP A 335 -19.72 29.03 15.47
N ILE A 336 -19.37 27.96 14.74
CA ILE A 336 -20.33 26.93 14.32
C ILE A 336 -20.88 26.20 15.55
N LYS A 337 -20.05 25.82 16.52
CA LYS A 337 -20.49 25.15 17.75
C LYS A 337 -21.44 26.03 18.57
N ASP A 338 -21.16 27.32 18.66
CA ASP A 338 -21.97 28.30 19.36
C ASP A 338 -23.27 28.63 18.60
N SER A 339 -23.22 28.68 17.26
CA SER A 339 -24.42 28.80 16.41
C SER A 339 -25.33 27.57 16.51
N PHE A 340 -24.78 26.36 16.56
CA PHE A 340 -25.55 25.13 16.81
C PHE A 340 -26.13 25.09 18.24
N ARG A 341 -25.41 25.62 19.23
CA ARG A 341 -25.88 25.70 20.63
C ARG A 341 -27.02 26.71 20.78
N ASN A 342 -26.93 27.85 20.09
CA ASN A 342 -28.00 28.85 20.03
C ASN A 342 -29.24 28.34 19.25
N SER A 343 -29.02 27.58 18.18
CA SER A 343 -30.10 26.94 17.40
C SER A 343 -30.80 25.82 18.17
N ALA A 344 -30.05 25.03 18.96
CA ALA A 344 -30.62 24.02 19.86
C ALA A 344 -31.45 24.64 20.99
N GLY A 345 -31.06 25.83 21.48
CA GLY A 345 -31.86 26.63 22.41
C GLY A 345 -33.22 27.04 21.81
N MET A 346 -33.22 27.48 20.56
CA MET A 346 -34.44 27.89 19.83
C MET A 346 -35.42 26.72 19.59
N LEU A 347 -34.91 25.51 19.35
CA LEU A 347 -35.71 24.28 19.25
C LEU A 347 -36.23 23.77 20.61
N SER A 348 -35.53 24.06 21.70
CA SER A 348 -35.98 23.73 23.06
C SER A 348 -37.10 24.64 23.55
N ASP A 349 -37.09 25.93 23.14
CA ASP A 349 -38.17 26.87 23.41
C ASP A 349 -39.42 26.58 22.58
N ALA A 350 -39.27 26.15 21.31
CA ALA A 350 -40.39 25.73 20.47
C ALA A 350 -41.14 24.51 21.03
N ARG A 351 -40.48 23.63 21.82
CA ARG A 351 -41.14 22.52 22.52
C ARG A 351 -41.88 22.94 23.78
N ARG A 352 -41.54 24.06 24.42
CA ARG A 352 -42.25 24.59 25.60
C ARG A 352 -43.55 25.32 25.23
N THR A 353 -43.64 25.87 24.03
CA THR A 353 -44.82 26.65 23.58
C THR A 353 -46.00 25.78 23.12
N VAL A 354 -45.86 24.45 23.00
CA VAL A 354 -46.92 23.55 22.51
C VAL A 354 -47.77 22.93 23.63
N HIS A 355 -47.50 23.24 24.90
CA HIS A 355 -48.26 22.70 26.05
C HIS A 355 -49.38 23.60 26.59
N VAL A 356 -49.72 24.70 25.92
CA VAL A 356 -50.80 25.62 26.33
C VAL A 356 -51.85 25.68 25.23
N PHE A 357 -52.62 24.62 24.99
CA PHE A 357 -53.95 24.67 24.32
C PHE A 357 -54.54 23.26 24.19
N PHE A 358 -54.95 22.63 25.30
CA PHE A 358 -56.00 21.60 25.31
C PHE A 358 -56.65 21.56 26.72
N PRO A 359 -57.96 21.88 26.86
CA PRO A 359 -58.65 21.83 28.15
C PRO A 359 -59.30 20.46 28.33
N ALA A 360 -59.03 19.78 29.44
CA ALA A 360 -59.80 18.61 29.87
C ALA A 360 -59.86 18.54 31.40
N GLY A 361 -60.65 19.42 31.99
CA GLY A 361 -61.15 19.25 33.35
C GLY A 361 -62.47 18.48 33.29
N LEU A 362 -62.42 17.17 33.55
CA LEU A 362 -63.59 16.39 33.91
C LEU A 362 -63.49 16.00 35.38
N ARG A 363 -64.45 16.54 36.13
CA ARG A 363 -64.82 16.21 37.51
C ARG A 363 -64.90 14.69 37.72
N GLN A 364 -64.46 14.23 38.89
CA GLN A 364 -65.24 13.29 39.68
C GLN A 364 -64.91 13.50 41.17
N GLY A 365 -65.94 13.84 41.94
CA GLY A 365 -65.98 13.73 43.38
C GLY A 365 -66.60 12.39 43.78
N ALA A 366 -66.30 11.99 45.00
CA ALA A 366 -66.77 10.84 45.76
C ALA A 366 -68.18 10.31 45.45
N ALA A 367 -68.28 8.99 45.24
CA ALA A 367 -68.96 8.01 46.11
C ALA A 367 -68.66 6.60 45.60
#